data_AF-A0A9X3SR92-F1
#
_entry.id   AF-A0A9X3SR92-F1
#
_cell.length_a   1.000
_cell.length_b   1.000
_cell.length_c   1.000
_cell.angle_alpha   90.00
_cell.angle_beta   90.00
_cell.angle_gamma   90.00
#
_symmetry.space_group_name_H-M   'P 1'
#
loop_
_entity.id
_entity.type
_entity.pdbx_description
1 polymer ?
#
loop_
_entity_poly.entity_id
_entity_poly.type
_entity_poly.pdbx_seq_one_letter_code
_entity_poly.pdbx_strand_id
1 'polypeptide(L)' 'MRKYLPQLIDLIRRREIDPGKVFDLTLPLEDAAEAYRAMDERRAIKALLTV' A
#
# COMPACT_ATOMS: atom_id res chain seq x y z
N MET A 1 13.89 -4.17 14.36
CA MET A 1 14.22 -4.52 12.96
C MET A 1 13.78 -3.39 12.03
N ARG A 2 14.66 -2.42 11.72
CA ARG A 2 14.37 -1.28 10.81
C ARG A 2 15.50 -1.01 9.79
N LYS A 3 16.44 -1.95 9.65
CA LYS A 3 17.71 -1.78 8.91
C LYS A 3 17.55 -1.33 7.45
N TYR A 4 16.46 -1.71 6.79
CA TYR A 4 16.20 -1.36 5.39
C TYR A 4 15.45 -0.04 5.20
N LEU A 5 14.81 0.51 6.26
CA LEU A 5 14.00 1.72 6.13
C LEU A 5 14.77 2.93 5.60
N PRO A 6 15.98 3.26 6.11
CA PRO A 6 16.73 4.41 5.62
C PRO A 6 17.01 4.30 4.10
N GLN A 7 17.46 3.13 3.66
CA GLN A 7 17.76 2.86 2.25
C GLN A 7 16.50 2.99 1.38
N LEU A 8 15.38 2.36 1.77
CA LEU A 8 14.15 2.40 1.00
C LEU A 8 13.54 3.81 0.92
N ILE A 9 13.64 4.59 2.01
CA ILE A 9 13.22 6.00 2.01
C ILE A 9 14.06 6.82 1.03
N ASP A 10 15.38 6.63 1.01
CA ASP A 10 16.25 7.36 0.09
C ASP A 10 15.94 7.03 -1.39
N LEU A 11 15.66 5.77 -1.71
CA LEU A 11 15.25 5.36 -3.06
C LEU A 11 13.94 6.05 -3.49
N ILE A 12 12.96 6.18 -2.58
CA ILE A 12 11.70 6.90 -2.84
C ILE A 12 11.97 8.39 -3.06
N ARG A 13 12.78 9.01 -2.19
CA ARG A 13 13.12 10.45 -2.28
C ARG A 13 13.83 10.79 -3.59
N ARG A 14 14.68 9.89 -4.08
CA ARG A 14 15.38 10.00 -5.37
C ARG A 14 14.51 9.63 -6.57
N ARG A 15 13.26 9.20 -6.34
CA ARG A 15 12.32 8.70 -7.36
C ARG A 15 12.87 7.51 -8.16
N GLU A 16 13.73 6.70 -7.54
CA GLU A 16 14.25 5.46 -8.15
C GLU A 16 13.22 4.32 -8.09
N ILE A 17 12.36 4.35 -7.08
CA ILE A 17 11.23 3.42 -6.94
C ILE A 17 9.95 4.18 -6.62
N ASP A 18 8.83 3.62 -7.05
CA ASP A 18 7.48 4.10 -6.76
C ASP A 18 6.67 2.98 -6.08
N PRO A 19 6.74 2.88 -4.74
CA PRO A 19 6.01 1.86 -4.01
C PRO A 19 4.50 2.13 -4.01
N GLY A 20 4.03 3.32 -4.40
CA GLY A 20 2.61 3.66 -4.46
C GLY A 20 1.84 2.80 -5.47
N LYS A 21 2.51 2.31 -6.52
CA LYS A 21 1.90 1.51 -7.59
C LYS A 21 1.31 0.17 -7.16
N VAL A 22 1.66 -0.33 -5.97
CA VAL A 22 1.08 -1.58 -5.46
C VAL A 22 -0.35 -1.40 -4.95
N PHE A 23 -0.75 -0.16 -4.64
CA PHE A 23 -2.11 0.16 -4.21
C PHE A 23 -3.03 0.20 -5.43
N ASP A 24 -3.83 -0.84 -5.59
CA ASP A 24 -4.74 -1.05 -6.72
C ASP A 24 -6.22 -0.92 -6.33
N LEU A 25 -6.50 -0.76 -5.03
CA LEU A 25 -7.83 -0.50 -4.48
C LEU A 25 -7.78 0.70 -3.53
N THR A 26 -8.74 1.61 -3.63
CA THR A 26 -8.93 2.71 -2.67
C THR A 26 -10.37 2.68 -2.17
N LEU A 27 -10.54 2.68 -0.85
CA LEU A 27 -11.84 2.62 -0.18
C LEU A 27 -11.84 3.56 1.04
N PRO A 28 -13.00 4.04 1.50
CA PRO A 28 -13.06 4.81 2.73
C PRO A 28 -12.81 3.90 3.95
N LEU A 29 -12.38 4.49 5.07
CA LEU A 29 -11.96 3.75 6.27
C LEU A 29 -13.09 2.88 6.85
N GLU A 30 -14.34 3.33 6.76
CA GLU A 30 -15.52 2.57 7.16
C GLU A 30 -15.67 1.23 6.41
N ASP A 31 -15.11 1.12 5.20
CA ASP A 31 -15.16 -0.07 4.34
C ASP A 31 -13.91 -0.95 4.49
N ALA A 32 -13.14 -0.82 5.58
CA ALA A 32 -11.93 -1.61 5.80
C ALA A 32 -12.15 -3.13 5.70
N ALA A 33 -13.33 -3.63 6.12
CA ALA A 33 -13.68 -5.04 6.00
C ALA A 33 -13.73 -5.51 4.53
N GLU A 34 -14.21 -4.67 3.61
CA GLU A 34 -14.21 -4.98 2.19
C GLU A 34 -12.80 -5.00 1.61
N ALA A 35 -11.96 -4.04 2.01
CA ALA A 35 -10.56 -4.01 1.60
C ALA A 35 -9.84 -5.33 1.96
N TYR A 36 -10.06 -5.84 3.17
CA TYR A 36 -9.53 -7.15 3.59
C TYR A 36 -10.07 -8.30 2.75
N ARG A 37 -11.38 -8.34 2.52
CA ARG A 37 -12.02 -9.37 1.69
C ARG A 37 -11.48 -9.37 0.25
N ALA A 38 -11.31 -8.20 -0.34
CA ALA A 38 -10.76 -8.04 -1.69
C ALA A 38 -9.31 -8.56 -1.78
N MET A 39 -8.48 -8.33 -0.76
CA MET A 39 -7.11 -8.86 -0.73
C MET A 39 -7.08 -10.38 -0.51
N ASP A 40 -7.96 -10.92 0.34
CA ASP A 40 -8.07 -12.35 0.61
C ASP A 40 -8.50 -13.14 -0.66
N GLU A 41 -9.53 -12.64 -1.34
CA GLU A 41 -10.05 -13.19 -2.59
C GLU A 41 -9.18 -12.87 -3.81
N ARG A 42 -8.01 -12.24 -3.61
CA ARG A 42 -7.06 -11.84 -4.68
C ARG A 42 -7.68 -10.92 -5.75
N ARG A 43 -8.70 -10.15 -5.38
CA ARG A 43 -9.26 -9.06 -6.19
C ARG A 43 -8.43 -7.77 -6.10
N ALA A 44 -7.63 -7.61 -5.05
CA ALA A 44 -6.71 -6.50 -4.85
C ALA A 44 -5.34 -6.98 -4.33
N ILE A 45 -4.28 -6.28 -4.71
CA ILE A 45 -2.90 -6.45 -4.25
C ILE A 45 -2.68 -5.67 -2.95
N LYS A 46 -3.04 -4.37 -2.93
CA LYS A 46 -3.05 -3.52 -1.73
C LYS A 46 -4.17 -2.50 -1.78
N ALA A 47 -4.82 -2.34 -0.64
CA ALA A 47 -5.81 -1.29 -0.42
C ALA A 47 -5.20 -0.07 0.27
N LEU A 48 -5.58 1.12 -0.20
CA LEU A 48 -5.37 2.41 0.47
C LEU A 48 -6.71 2.83 1.11
N LEU A 49 -6.68 3.14 2.41
CA LEU A 49 -7.87 3.62 3.13
C LEU A 49 -7.85 5.15 3.27
N THR A 50 -8.96 5.79 2.93
CA THR A 50 -9.15 7.25 3.04
C THR A 50 -10.06 7.61 4.20
N VAL A 51 -9.82 8.75 4.83
CA VAL A 51 -10.65 9.33 5.91
C VAL A 51 -11.42 10.55 5.42
#